data_AF-A0A845SUV5-F1
#
_entry.id   AF-A0A845SUV5-F1
#
_cell.length_a   1.000
_cell.length_b   1.000
_cell.length_c   1.000
_cell.angle_alpha   90.00
_cell.angle_beta   90.00
_cell.angle_gamma   90.00
#
_symmetry.space_group_name_H-M   'P 1'
#
loop_
_entity.id
_entity.type
_entity.pdbx_description
1 polymer ?
#
loop_
_entity_poly.entity_id
_entity_poly.type
_entity_poly.pdbx_seq_one_letter_code
_entity_poly.pdbx_strand_id
1 'polypeptide(L)'
;MPLTPFQALAVIFTVAGVTVLCRALPFLLFRDGRPVSSGVIYLGRVLPYAIIAILMVYCLRGVDFTSVPFGAPEIIAVLLTVAIHVWKRSNLLSIGVSTAVYMLLLRLF
;
A
#
# COMPACT_ATOMS: atom_id res chain seq x y z
N MET A 1 -22.80 -13.94 -2.10
CA MET A 1 -23.37 -14.81 -1.04
C MET A 1 -22.77 -14.35 0.29
N PRO A 2 -23.57 -13.93 1.28
CA PRO A 2 -23.03 -13.47 2.56
C PRO A 2 -22.35 -14.63 3.29
N LEU A 3 -21.18 -14.36 3.88
CA LEU A 3 -20.43 -15.33 4.70
C LEU A 3 -21.23 -15.61 5.98
N THR A 4 -21.37 -16.87 6.36
CA THR A 4 -21.97 -17.19 7.67
C THR A 4 -21.04 -16.70 8.79
N PRO A 5 -21.56 -16.34 9.98
CA PRO A 5 -20.73 -15.86 11.09
C PRO A 5 -19.60 -16.85 11.45
N PHE A 6 -19.88 -18.15 11.37
CA PHE A 6 -18.90 -19.21 11.58
C PHE A 6 -17.82 -19.24 10.50
N GLN A 7 -18.17 -19.05 9.21
CA GLN A 7 -17.18 -18.94 8.13
C GLN A 7 -16.30 -17.70 8.31
N ALA A 8 -16.89 -16.55 8.64
CA ALA A 8 -16.13 -15.33 8.89
C ALA A 8 -15.11 -15.52 10.02
N LEU A 9 -15.52 -16.15 11.13
CA LEU A 9 -14.64 -16.43 12.26
C LEU A 9 -13.49 -17.37 11.86
N ALA A 10 -13.80 -18.45 11.12
CA ALA A 10 -12.78 -19.39 10.63
C ALA A 10 -11.75 -18.71 9.71
N VAL A 11 -12.21 -17.82 8.82
CA VAL A 11 -11.32 -17.04 7.93
C VAL A 11 -10.41 -16.13 8.75
N ILE A 12 -10.96 -15.39 9.72
CA ILE A 12 -10.18 -14.49 10.57
C ILE A 12 -9.09 -15.24 11.32
N PHE A 13 -9.42 -16.37 11.97
CA PHE A 13 -8.44 -17.18 12.69
C PHE A 13 -7.35 -17.74 11.76
N THR A 14 -7.72 -18.17 10.56
CA THR A 14 -6.77 -18.70 9.58
C THR A 14 -5.81 -17.61 9.11
N VAL A 15 -6.32 -16.44 8.71
CA VAL A 15 -5.49 -15.31 8.26
C VAL A 15 -4.61 -14.80 9.39
N ALA A 16 -5.14 -14.67 10.60
CA ALA A 16 -4.38 -14.24 11.78
C ALA A 16 -3.26 -15.24 12.11
N GLY A 17 -3.57 -16.53 12.15
CA GLY A 17 -2.60 -17.59 12.41
C GLY A 17 -1.47 -17.60 11.38
N VAL A 18 -1.81 -17.55 10.09
CA VAL A 18 -0.81 -17.50 9.00
C VAL A 18 0.03 -16.22 9.10
N THR A 19 -0.58 -15.06 9.36
CA THR A 19 0.15 -13.79 9.48
C THR A 19 1.14 -13.80 10.64
N VAL A 20 0.72 -14.30 11.80
CA VAL A 20 1.58 -14.44 12.98
C VAL A 20 2.71 -15.43 12.68
N LEU A 21 2.42 -16.56 12.04
CA LEU A 21 3.43 -17.54 11.64
C LEU A 21 4.45 -16.91 10.68
N CYS A 22 4.02 -16.24 9.60
CA CYS A 22 4.94 -15.58 8.67
C CYS A 22 5.81 -14.52 9.34
N ARG A 23 5.30 -13.81 10.36
CA ARG A 23 6.08 -12.84 11.13
C ARG A 23 7.00 -13.48 12.17
N ALA A 24 6.61 -14.60 12.77
CA ALA A 24 7.37 -15.32 13.79
C ALA A 24 8.46 -16.21 13.18
N LEU A 25 8.26 -16.68 11.95
CA LEU A 25 9.14 -17.60 11.23
C LEU A 25 10.58 -17.04 11.06
N PRO A 26 10.80 -15.77 10.71
CA PRO A 26 12.13 -15.16 10.73
C PRO A 26 12.79 -15.24 12.12
N PHE A 27 12.04 -14.95 13.19
CA PHE A 27 12.59 -14.96 14.55
C PHE A 27 12.90 -16.38 15.05
N LEU A 28 12.15 -17.39 14.62
CA LEU A 28 12.39 -18.81 14.93
C LEU A 28 13.60 -19.37 14.16
N LEU A 29 13.73 -19.05 12.87
CA LEU A 29 14.84 -19.52 12.02
C LEU A 29 16.17 -18.84 12.35
N PHE A 30 16.16 -17.57 12.77
CA PHE A 30 17.37 -16.78 13.04
C PHE A 30 17.69 -16.65 14.55
N ARG A 31 17.19 -17.58 15.38
CA ARG A 31 17.27 -17.51 16.86
C ARG A 31 18.68 -17.66 17.47
N ASP A 32 19.68 -18.13 16.72
CA ASP A 32 21.00 -18.54 17.28
C ASP A 32 22.17 -17.59 17.00
N GLY A 33 21.95 -16.28 16.86
CA GLY A 33 23.07 -15.33 16.62
C GLY A 33 23.82 -15.55 15.31
N ARG A 34 23.30 -16.42 14.43
CA ARG A 34 23.80 -16.58 13.07
C ARG A 34 23.52 -15.28 12.31
N PRO A 35 24.49 -14.72 11.57
CA PRO A 35 24.26 -13.51 10.79
C PRO A 35 23.12 -13.78 9.80
N VAL A 36 22.11 -12.91 9.82
CA VAL A 36 21.03 -12.93 8.82
C VAL A 36 21.68 -12.90 7.44
N SER A 37 21.29 -13.82 6.54
CA SER A 37 21.94 -13.93 5.23
C SER A 37 21.85 -12.60 4.48
N SER A 38 22.92 -12.20 3.79
CA SER A 38 22.98 -10.93 3.07
C SER A 38 21.84 -10.76 2.07
N GLY A 39 21.33 -11.86 1.50
CA GLY A 39 20.16 -11.86 0.62
C GLY A 39 18.87 -11.43 1.31
N VAL A 40 18.61 -11.85 2.55
CA VAL A 40 17.39 -11.46 3.30
C VAL A 40 17.45 -9.98 3.69
N ILE A 41 18.62 -9.48 4.10
CA ILE A 41 18.82 -8.06 4.42
C ILE A 41 18.65 -7.19 3.16
N TYR A 42 19.23 -7.62 2.04
CA TYR A 42 19.09 -6.94 0.77
C TYR A 42 17.62 -6.88 0.33
N LEU A 43 16.93 -8.03 0.38
CA LEU A 43 15.52 -8.09 0.03
C LEU A 43 14.69 -7.18 0.94
N GLY A 44 14.92 -7.19 2.25
CA GLY A 44 14.26 -6.29 3.20
C GLY A 44 14.49 -4.80 2.92
N ARG A 45 15.62 -4.42 2.30
CA ARG A 45 15.89 -3.04 1.88
C ARG A 45 15.20 -2.66 0.57
N VAL A 46 15.09 -3.58 -0.39
CA VAL A 46 14.57 -3.28 -1.74
C VAL A 46 13.06 -3.49 -1.85
N LEU A 47 12.50 -4.47 -1.14
CA LEU A 47 11.09 -4.83 -1.20
C LEU A 47 10.15 -3.65 -0.89
N PRO A 48 10.39 -2.81 0.14
CA PRO A 48 9.50 -1.70 0.45
C PRO A 48 9.37 -0.71 -0.71
N TYR A 49 10.48 -0.38 -1.37
CA TYR A 49 10.47 0.52 -2.53
C TYR A 49 9.71 -0.09 -3.71
N ALA A 50 9.93 -1.38 -3.99
CA ALA A 50 9.22 -2.09 -5.06
C ALA A 50 7.71 -2.16 -4.81
N ILE A 51 7.28 -2.45 -3.56
CA ILE A 51 5.87 -2.54 -3.20
C ILE A 51 5.17 -1.18 -3.35
N ILE A 52 5.80 -0.09 -2.91
CA ILE A 52 5.22 1.26 -3.06
C ILE A 52 5.04 1.61 -4.54
N ALA A 53 6.02 1.28 -5.40
CA ALA A 53 5.91 1.50 -6.84
C ALA A 53 4.76 0.69 -7.47
N ILE A 54 4.64 -0.59 -7.12
CA ILE A 54 3.55 -1.45 -7.62
C ILE A 54 2.19 -0.96 -7.14
N LEU A 55 2.07 -0.55 -5.87
CA LEU A 55 0.84 0.03 -5.32
C LEU A 55 0.43 1.27 -6.10
N MET A 56 1.36 2.18 -6.38
CA MET A 56 1.08 3.39 -7.17
C MET A 56 0.54 3.03 -8.57
N VAL A 57 1.16 2.07 -9.26
CA VAL A 57 0.69 1.61 -10.57
C VAL A 57 -0.68 0.92 -10.48
N TYR A 58 -0.89 0.12 -9.44
CA TYR A 58 -2.14 -0.60 -9.25
C TYR A 58 -3.32 0.33 -8.95
N CYS A 59 -3.10 1.40 -8.19
CA CYS A 59 -4.10 2.44 -7.96
C CYS A 59 -4.58 3.08 -9.28
N LEU A 60 -3.72 3.18 -10.29
CA LEU A 60 -4.07 3.72 -11.61
C LEU A 60 -4.69 2.68 -12.55
N ARG A 61 -4.53 1.38 -12.27
CA ARG A 61 -5.03 0.30 -13.12
C ARG A 61 -6.56 0.17 -13.10
N GLY A 62 -7.19 0.54 -11.99
CA GLY A 62 -8.65 0.47 -11.82
C GLY A 62 -9.40 1.72 -12.26
N VAL A 63 -8.71 2.67 -12.90
CA VAL A 63 -9.30 3.94 -13.33
C VAL A 63 -10.02 3.74 -14.65
N ASP A 64 -11.34 3.86 -14.61
CA ASP A 64 -12.18 3.81 -15.81
C ASP A 64 -12.12 5.16 -16.52
N PHE A 65 -11.27 5.25 -17.55
CA PHE A 65 -11.12 6.44 -18.40
C PHE A 65 -12.35 6.72 -19.30
N THR A 66 -13.40 5.89 -19.24
CA THR A 66 -14.54 5.92 -20.18
C THR A 66 -15.83 6.49 -19.60
N SER A 67 -15.93 6.67 -18.28
CA SER A 67 -17.06 7.31 -17.61
C SER A 67 -16.63 8.68 -17.06
N VAL A 68 -17.50 9.69 -17.14
CA VAL A 68 -17.27 11.00 -16.51
C VAL A 68 -16.98 10.73 -15.02
N PRO A 69 -15.81 11.12 -14.46
CA PRO A 69 -14.92 12.22 -14.88
C PRO A 69 -13.56 11.80 -15.50
N PHE A 70 -13.53 10.81 -16.40
CA PHE A 70 -12.42 10.47 -17.31
C PHE A 70 -11.05 10.24 -16.65
N GLY A 71 -11.00 9.89 -15.36
CA GLY A 71 -9.75 9.71 -14.64
C GLY A 71 -8.94 11.01 -14.39
N ALA A 72 -9.54 12.18 -14.62
CA ALA A 72 -8.95 13.48 -14.31
C ALA A 72 -8.56 13.65 -12.82
N PRO A 73 -9.36 13.22 -11.82
CA PRO A 73 -8.99 13.38 -10.42
C PRO A 73 -7.73 12.59 -10.03
N GLU A 74 -7.50 11.39 -10.55
CA GLU A 74 -6.28 10.64 -10.23
C GLU A 74 -5.03 11.32 -10.79
N ILE A 75 -5.07 11.79 -12.05
CA ILE A 75 -3.91 12.44 -12.69
C ILE A 75 -3.54 13.73 -11.95
N ILE A 76 -4.54 14.55 -11.59
CA ILE A 76 -4.33 15.80 -10.85
C ILE A 76 -3.75 15.52 -9.46
N ALA A 77 -4.27 14.51 -8.74
CA ALA A 77 -3.76 14.15 -7.43
C ALA A 77 -2.31 13.63 -7.47
N VAL A 78 -1.96 12.84 -8.49
CA VAL A 78 -0.58 12.35 -8.68
C VAL A 78 0.36 13.53 -8.97
N LEU A 79 0.01 14.40 -9.91
CA LEU A 79 0.82 15.59 -10.24
C LEU A 79 1.00 16.50 -9.03
N LEU A 80 -0.05 16.71 -8.24
CA LEU A 80 0.01 17.53 -7.04
C LEU A 80 0.90 16.88 -5.96
N THR A 81 0.82 15.56 -5.80
CA THR A 81 1.72 14.82 -4.90
C THR A 81 3.18 15.05 -5.30
N VAL A 82 3.51 14.91 -6.59
CA VAL A 82 4.88 15.12 -7.09
C VAL A 82 5.34 16.56 -6.85
N ALA A 83 4.50 17.55 -7.19
CA ALA A 83 4.82 18.96 -7.03
C ALA A 83 5.11 19.32 -5.56
N ILE A 84 4.24 18.90 -4.63
CA ILE A 84 4.39 19.19 -3.19
C ILE A 84 5.58 18.44 -2.60
N HIS A 85 5.81 17.19 -3.02
CA HIS A 85 6.93 16.40 -2.55
C HIS A 85 8.27 17.03 -2.94
N VAL A 86 8.40 17.51 -4.18
CA VAL A 86 9.62 18.19 -4.67
C VAL A 86 9.85 19.50 -3.93
N TRP A 87 8.81 20.28 -3.68
CA TRP A 87 8.94 21.60 -3.07
C TRP A 87 9.23 21.56 -1.57
N LYS A 88 8.51 20.72 -0.81
CA LYS A 88 8.54 20.76 0.65
C LYS A 88 9.31 19.61 1.30
N ARG A 89 9.72 18.59 0.54
CA ARG A 89 10.37 17.35 1.02
C ARG A 89 9.71 16.71 2.25
N SER A 90 8.41 16.97 2.47
CA SER A 90 7.65 16.52 3.64
C SER A 90 6.61 15.50 3.24
N ASN A 91 6.82 14.24 3.65
CA ASN A 91 5.93 13.11 3.31
C ASN A 91 4.49 13.32 3.80
N LEU A 92 4.34 13.78 5.05
CA LEU A 92 3.03 14.02 5.66
C LEU A 92 2.22 15.06 4.89
N LEU A 93 2.87 16.14 4.47
CA LEU A 93 2.17 17.20 3.74
C LEU A 93 1.84 16.80 2.31
N SER A 94 2.74 16.08 1.65
CA SER A 94 2.52 15.59 0.29
C SER A 94 1.33 14.65 0.21
N ILE A 95 1.21 13.70 1.15
CA ILE A 95 0.10 12.72 1.19
C ILE A 95 -1.21 13.41 1.61
N GLY A 96 -1.16 14.24 2.65
CA GLY A 96 -2.37 14.89 3.18
C GLY A 96 -3.02 15.83 2.18
N VAL A 97 -2.23 16.70 1.55
CA VAL A 97 -2.76 17.69 0.61
C VAL A 97 -3.26 17.02 -0.67
N SER A 98 -2.52 16.07 -1.24
CA SER A 98 -2.98 15.38 -2.45
C SER A 98 -4.24 14.56 -2.23
N THR A 99 -4.38 13.91 -1.08
CA THR A 99 -5.59 13.17 -0.72
C THR A 99 -6.78 14.10 -0.53
N ALA A 100 -6.59 15.25 0.14
CA ALA A 100 -7.66 16.22 0.35
C ALA A 100 -8.17 16.79 -0.99
N VAL A 101 -7.25 17.12 -1.91
CA VAL A 101 -7.60 17.57 -3.25
C VAL A 101 -8.29 16.47 -4.04
N TYR A 102 -7.79 15.24 -4.01
CA TYR A 102 -8.45 14.08 -4.64
C TYR A 102 -9.89 13.89 -4.16
N MET A 103 -10.11 13.92 -2.84
CA MET A 103 -11.45 13.80 -2.23
C MET A 103 -12.39 14.96 -2.61
N LEU A 104 -11.86 16.18 -2.75
CA LEU A 104 -12.64 17.32 -3.21
C LEU A 104 -13.06 17.16 -4.68
N LEU A 105 -12.13 16.75 -5.55
CA LEU A 105 -12.46 16.54 -6.96
C LEU A 105 -13.50 15.43 -7.15
N LEU A 106 -13.39 14.33 -6.41
CA LEU A 106 -14.38 13.24 -6.42
C LEU A 106 -15.77 13.65 -5.89
N ARG A 107 -15.88 14.71 -5.09
CA ARG A 107 -17.18 15.19 -4.59
C ARG A 107 -17.78 16.28 -5.47
N LEU A 108 -16.96 16.98 -6.25
CA LEU A 108 -17.36 18.06 -7.14
C LEU A 108 -17.79 17.54 -8.53
N PHE A 109 -17.25 16.40 -8.94
CA PHE A 109 -17.58 15.70 -10.19
C PHE A 109 -18.29 14.37 -9.88
#